data_AF-A0A2K2CRA1-F1
#
_entry.id   AF-A0A2K2CRA1-F1
#
_cell.length_a   1.000
_cell.length_b   1.000
_cell.length_c   1.000
_cell.angle_alpha   90.00
_cell.angle_beta   90.00
_cell.angle_gamma   90.00
#
_symmetry.space_group_name_H-M   'P 1'
#
loop_
_entity.id
_entity.type
_entity.pdbx_description
1 polymer ?
#
loop_
_entity_poly.entity_id
_entity_poly.type
_entity_poly.pdbx_seq_one_letter_code
_entity_poly.pdbx_strand_id
1 'polypeptide(L)'
;MKTRFSLTNVYGPCDAGEKQAFFDELASVAQLATGHWALIGDFNLILRPSDRSNLNFNASEAARFADCINSLNLLEIPLLGRSFTWTNQ
;
A
#
# COMPACT_ATOMS: atom_id res chain seq x y z
N MET A 1 -11.80 28.72 0.60
CA MET A 1 -11.94 27.55 -0.29
C MET A 1 -11.89 26.30 0.59
N LYS A 2 -12.88 25.39 0.56
CA LYS A 2 -12.84 24.14 1.33
C LYS A 2 -12.23 23.05 0.46
N THR A 3 -11.09 22.49 0.87
CA THR A 3 -10.50 21.31 0.22
C THR A 3 -11.27 20.07 0.66
N ARG A 4 -11.64 19.21 -0.28
CA ARG A 4 -12.22 17.88 -0.01
C ARG A 4 -11.19 16.81 -0.38
N PHE A 5 -11.16 15.74 0.39
CA PHE A 5 -10.35 14.56 0.11
C PHE A 5 -11.11 13.30 0.53
N SER A 6 -10.79 12.19 -0.13
CA SER A 6 -11.23 10.84 0.21
C SER A 6 -10.13 10.12 0.97
N LEU A 7 -10.52 9.35 1.99
CA LEU A 7 -9.62 8.51 2.78
C LEU A 7 -10.15 7.08 2.76
N THR A 8 -9.30 6.13 2.40
CA THR A 8 -9.60 4.70 2.51
C THR A 8 -8.65 4.08 3.51
N ASN A 9 -9.20 3.40 4.51
CA ASN A 9 -8.42 2.55 5.42
C ASN A 9 -8.43 1.12 4.89
N VAL A 10 -7.26 0.52 4.71
CA VAL A 10 -7.09 -0.80 4.11
C VAL A 10 -6.60 -1.82 5.13
N TYR A 11 -7.01 -3.06 4.94
CA TYR A 11 -6.40 -4.23 5.57
C TYR A 11 -6.14 -5.27 4.49
N GLY A 12 -4.90 -5.31 4.00
CA GLY A 12 -4.46 -6.18 2.92
C GLY A 12 -4.31 -7.63 3.40
N PRO A 13 -4.49 -8.62 2.51
CA PRO A 13 -4.48 -10.03 2.90
C PRO A 13 -3.07 -10.51 3.25
N CYS A 14 -2.95 -11.52 4.12
CA CYS A 14 -1.65 -12.15 4.40
C CYS A 14 -1.26 -13.18 3.33
N ASP A 15 -2.25 -13.80 2.67
CA ASP A 15 -2.02 -14.81 1.63
C ASP A 15 -1.62 -14.16 0.30
N ALA A 16 -0.56 -14.70 -0.32
CA ALA A 16 -0.08 -14.28 -1.63
C ALA A 16 -1.12 -14.52 -2.74
N GLY A 17 -1.98 -15.53 -2.60
CA GLY A 17 -3.04 -15.86 -3.56
C GLY A 17 -4.13 -14.78 -3.66
N GLU A 18 -4.34 -14.02 -2.59
CA GLU A 18 -5.39 -12.99 -2.50
C GLU A 18 -4.90 -11.59 -2.90
N LYS A 19 -3.57 -11.40 -3.04
CA LYS A 19 -2.97 -10.08 -3.34
C LYS A 19 -3.46 -9.47 -4.65
N GLN A 20 -3.71 -10.29 -5.68
CA GLN A 20 -4.20 -9.77 -6.96
C GLN A 20 -5.60 -9.19 -6.82
N ALA A 21 -6.50 -9.94 -6.17
CA ALA A 21 -7.87 -9.47 -5.92
C ALA A 21 -7.88 -8.19 -5.07
N PHE A 22 -6.97 -8.08 -4.10
CA PHE A 22 -6.78 -6.86 -3.32
C PHE A 22 -6.37 -5.65 -4.19
N PHE A 23 -5.45 -5.82 -5.15
CA PHE A 23 -5.08 -4.74 -6.07
C PHE A 23 -6.24 -4.35 -7.01
N ASP A 24 -7.01 -5.32 -7.48
CA ASP A 24 -8.18 -5.07 -8.33
C ASP A 24 -9.28 -4.32 -7.54
N GLU A 25 -9.45 -4.64 -6.25
CA GLU A 25 -10.33 -3.91 -5.33
C GLU A 25 -9.86 -2.47 -5.12
N LEU A 26 -8.55 -2.24 -4.88
CA LEU A 26 -8.00 -0.89 -4.75
C LEU A 26 -8.27 -0.04 -6.00
N ALA A 27 -8.12 -0.63 -7.19
CA ALA A 27 -8.45 0.05 -8.45
C ALA A 27 -9.94 0.40 -8.55
N SER A 28 -10.82 -0.48 -8.05
CA SER A 28 -12.25 -0.21 -7.99
C SER A 28 -12.59 0.92 -7.00
N VAL A 29 -11.94 0.95 -5.84
CA VAL A 29 -12.11 2.02 -4.83
C VAL A 29 -11.58 3.36 -5.37
N ALA A 30 -10.49 3.36 -6.13
CA ALA A 30 -9.94 4.56 -6.73
C ALA A 30 -10.96 5.27 -7.65
N GLN A 31 -11.82 4.51 -8.34
CA GLN A 31 -12.90 5.06 -9.18
C GLN A 31 -14.01 5.72 -8.37
N LEU A 32 -14.16 5.36 -7.09
CA LEU A 32 -15.16 5.93 -6.17
C LEU A 32 -14.62 7.15 -5.41
N ALA A 33 -13.30 7.31 -5.32
CA ALA A 33 -12.68 8.43 -4.66
C ALA A 33 -12.94 9.74 -5.42
N THR A 34 -13.17 10.83 -4.68
CA THR A 34 -13.42 12.16 -5.28
C THR A 34 -12.42 13.18 -4.77
N GLY A 35 -11.75 13.86 -5.71
CA GLY A 35 -10.69 14.82 -5.37
C GLY A 35 -9.39 14.11 -4.95
N HIS A 36 -8.68 14.69 -3.98
CA HIS A 36 -7.46 14.08 -3.44
C HIS A 36 -7.81 12.77 -2.72
N TRP A 37 -6.98 11.75 -2.88
CA TRP A 37 -7.21 10.44 -2.28
C TRP A 37 -6.00 10.00 -1.47
N ALA A 38 -6.26 9.52 -0.25
CA ALA A 38 -5.25 8.95 0.62
C ALA A 38 -5.64 7.51 0.97
N LEU A 39 -4.66 6.62 0.87
CA LEU A 39 -4.73 5.27 1.42
C LEU A 39 -3.94 5.23 2.72
N ILE A 40 -4.52 4.63 3.75
CA ILE A 40 -3.86 4.34 5.03
C ILE A 40 -4.20 2.92 5.45
N GLY A 41 -3.45 2.34 6.38
CA GLY A 41 -3.78 1.05 6.97
C GLY A 41 -2.63 0.05 6.85
N ASP A 42 -2.97 -1.22 7.00
CA ASP A 42 -2.02 -2.32 6.92
C ASP A 42 -2.16 -3.00 5.56
N PHE A 43 -1.13 -2.91 4.72
CA PHE A 43 -1.15 -3.52 3.38
C PHE A 43 -0.68 -4.98 3.39
N ASN A 44 -0.03 -5.44 4.47
CA ASN A 44 0.73 -6.69 4.50
C ASN A 44 1.69 -6.84 3.30
N LEU A 45 2.27 -5.74 2.82
CA LEU A 45 3.14 -5.66 1.64
C LEU A 45 4.36 -4.78 1.94
N ILE A 46 5.48 -5.12 1.29
CA ILE A 46 6.75 -4.40 1.43
C ILE A 46 7.10 -3.78 0.08
N LEU A 47 7.40 -2.49 0.04
CA LEU A 47 7.69 -1.77 -1.20
C LEU A 47 9.19 -1.80 -1.53
N ARG A 48 10.05 -1.71 -0.51
CA ARG A 48 11.51 -1.65 -0.67
C ARG A 48 12.20 -2.67 0.24
N PRO A 49 13.39 -3.20 -0.13
CA PRO A 49 14.17 -4.06 0.74
C PRO A 49 14.47 -3.43 2.11
N SER A 50 14.62 -2.09 2.16
CA SER A 50 14.87 -1.33 3.38
C SER A 50 13.72 -1.35 4.38
N ASP A 51 12.50 -1.67 3.93
CA ASP A 51 11.31 -1.62 4.79
C ASP A 51 11.13 -2.96 5.54
N ARG A 52 12.09 -3.88 5.39
CA ARG A 52 12.16 -5.14 6.12
C ARG A 52 13.49 -5.25 6.88
N SER A 53 13.43 -5.69 8.12
CA SER A 53 14.61 -5.81 9.00
C SER A 53 15.47 -7.05 8.74
N ASN A 54 15.05 -7.95 7.84
CA ASN A 54 15.76 -9.17 7.49
C ASN A 54 15.83 -9.35 5.97
N LEU A 55 16.61 -10.35 5.52
CA LEU A 55 16.88 -10.61 4.11
C LEU A 55 15.72 -11.28 3.35
N ASN A 56 14.59 -11.56 4.00
CA ASN A 56 13.45 -12.24 3.38
C ASN A 56 12.60 -11.26 2.55
N PHE A 57 13.16 -10.72 1.47
CA PHE A 57 12.47 -9.77 0.60
C PHE A 57 11.98 -10.45 -0.68
N ASN A 58 10.68 -10.39 -0.94
CA ASN A 58 10.09 -10.88 -2.18
C ASN A 58 10.03 -9.76 -3.22
N ALA A 59 11.05 -9.69 -4.09
CA ALA A 59 11.16 -8.65 -5.11
C ALA A 59 10.01 -8.68 -6.14
N SER A 60 9.45 -9.85 -6.44
CA SER A 60 8.34 -9.99 -7.38
C SER A 60 7.05 -9.40 -6.80
N GLU A 61 6.77 -9.68 -5.52
CA GLU A 61 5.64 -9.08 -4.81
C GLU A 61 5.79 -7.56 -4.67
N ALA A 62 6.99 -7.09 -4.31
CA ALA A 62 7.28 -5.67 -4.21
C ALA A 62 7.11 -4.95 -5.57
N ALA A 63 7.55 -5.58 -6.67
CA ALA A 63 7.35 -5.03 -8.01
C ALA A 63 5.87 -4.91 -8.37
N ARG A 64 5.06 -5.95 -8.12
CA ARG A 64 3.61 -5.90 -8.33
C ARG A 64 2.94 -4.83 -7.48
N PHE A 65 3.38 -4.66 -6.24
CA PHE A 65 2.86 -3.60 -5.38
C PHE A 65 3.26 -2.21 -5.90
N ALA A 66 4.50 -2.01 -6.32
CA ALA A 66 4.95 -0.77 -6.95
C ALA A 66 4.17 -0.46 -8.23
N ASP A 67 3.89 -1.45 -9.07
CA ASP A 67 3.07 -1.31 -10.28
C ASP A 67 1.63 -0.89 -9.93
N CYS A 68 1.06 -1.43 -8.85
CA CYS A 68 -0.24 -0.99 -8.33
C CYS A 68 -0.21 0.47 -7.85
N ILE A 69 0.79 0.87 -7.05
CA ILE A 69 0.96 2.26 -6.61
C ILE A 69 1.07 3.21 -7.83
N ASN A 70 1.87 2.82 -8.83
CA ASN A 70 2.07 3.60 -10.04
C ASN A 70 0.81 3.70 -10.89
N SER A 71 0.08 2.60 -11.10
CA SER A 71 -1.14 2.59 -11.91
C SER A 71 -2.28 3.41 -11.29
N LEU A 72 -2.28 3.52 -9.96
CA LEU A 72 -3.20 4.35 -9.20
C LEU A 72 -2.73 5.81 -9.03
N ASN A 73 -1.58 6.18 -9.61
CA ASN A 73 -0.94 7.50 -9.46
C ASN A 73 -0.75 7.92 -8.00
N LEU A 74 -0.39 6.96 -7.14
CA LEU A 74 -0.18 7.19 -5.72
C LEU A 74 1.28 7.54 -5.43
N LEU A 75 1.47 8.37 -4.42
CA LEU A 75 2.77 8.69 -3.85
C LEU A 75 2.82 8.14 -2.42
N GLU A 76 3.88 7.43 -2.09
CA GLU A 76 4.16 7.04 -0.70
C GLU A 76 4.55 8.28 0.12
N ILE A 77 3.86 8.49 1.25
CA ILE A 77 4.24 9.49 2.24
C ILE A 77 5.27 8.85 3.19
N PRO A 78 6.50 9.37 3.27
CA PRO A 78 7.54 8.75 4.08
C PRO A 78 7.20 8.77 5.56
N LEU A 79 7.41 7.64 6.24
CA LEU A 79 7.36 7.54 7.69
C LEU A 79 8.59 8.23 8.30
N LEU A 80 8.35 9.29 9.08
CA LEU A 80 9.41 10.00 9.79
C LEU A 80 9.65 9.37 11.17
N GLY A 81 10.90 9.07 11.49
CA GLY A 81 11.33 8.64 12.82
C GLY A 81 11.13 7.16 13.15
N ARG A 82 10.50 6.37 12.29
CA ARG A 82 10.39 4.91 12.42
C ARG A 82 10.68 4.22 11.09
N SER A 83 11.52 3.19 11.13
CA SER A 83 11.88 2.42 9.92
C SER A 83 10.92 1.26 9.65
N PHE A 84 10.16 0.81 10.66
CA PHE A 84 9.31 -0.37 10.57
C PHE A 84 7.98 -0.15 11.31
N THR A 85 6.92 -0.79 10.83
CA THR A 85 5.55 -0.67 11.37
C THR A 85 5.03 -1.92 12.07
N TRP A 86 5.72 -3.06 11.95
CA TRP A 86 5.27 -4.35 12.49
C TRP A 86 6.44 -5.21 13.01
N THR A 87 6.18 -6.06 13.99
CA THR A 87 7.10 -7.07 14.52
C THR A 87 6.37 -8.38 14.77
N ASN A 88 7.01 -9.52 14.48
CA ASN A 88 6.51 -10.86 14.80
C ASN A 88 7.08 -11.39 16.13
N GLN A 89 7.36 -10.50 17.08
CA GLN A 89 7.84 -10.88 18.42
C GLN A 89 6.73 -11.51 19.27
#